data_AF-A0A9D6QJ09-F1
#
_entry.id   AF-A0A9D6QJ09-F1
#
_cell.length_a   1.000
_cell.length_b   1.000
_cell.length_c   1.000
_cell.angle_alpha   90.00
_cell.angle_beta   90.00
_cell.angle_gamma   90.00
#
_symmetry.space_group_name_H-M   'P 1'
#
loop_
_entity.id
_entity.type
_entity.pdbx_description
1 polymer ?
#
loop_
_entity_poly.entity_id
_entity_poly.type
_entity_poly.pdbx_seq_one_letter_code
_entity_poly.pdbx_strand_id
1 'polypeptide(L)'
;HGARVEVRYSRPPAKADDLIRALVEELMDRDERVTVVTSDLEVARHARAMGADVALADLFLTSIVSPAADDATPEKPATVSRRELEEWADLFRNRARDAESDPDA
;
A
#
# COMPACT_ATOMS: atom_id res chain seq x y z
N HIS A 1 -11.30 20.45 12.55
CA HIS A 1 -10.13 20.14 13.39
C HIS A 1 -8.89 20.20 12.49
N GLY A 2 -7.91 21.07 12.78
CA GLY A 2 -6.70 21.16 11.95
C GLY A 2 -5.81 19.94 12.17
N ALA A 3 -5.34 19.31 11.09
CA ALA A 3 -4.39 18.21 11.18
C ALA A 3 -3.05 18.75 11.69
N ARG A 4 -2.53 18.18 12.78
CA ARG A 4 -1.21 18.52 13.32
C ARG A 4 -0.18 17.59 12.68
N VAL A 5 0.77 18.17 11.95
CA VAL A 5 1.90 17.44 11.37
C VAL A 5 3.10 17.63 12.29
N GLU A 6 3.75 16.53 12.68
CA GLU A 6 5.01 16.53 13.42
C GLU A 6 6.12 15.97 12.51
N VAL A 7 7.23 16.70 12.42
CA VAL A 7 8.40 16.27 11.65
C VAL A 7 9.50 15.85 12.61
N ARG A 8 9.96 14.60 12.50
CA ARG A 8 11.08 14.05 13.27
C ARG A 8 12.27 13.80 12.35
N TYR A 9 13.47 14.11 12.83
CA TYR A 9 14.72 13.91 12.10
C TYR A 9 15.55 12.82 12.78
N SER A 10 16.16 11.93 12.00
CA SER A 10 17.19 11.04 12.54
C SER A 10 18.45 11.84 12.89
N ARG A 11 19.23 11.34 13.86
CA ARG A 11 20.51 11.95 14.23
C ARG A 11 21.64 11.05 13.74
N PRO A 12 22.68 11.57 13.07
CA PRO A 12 23.84 10.78 12.70
C PRO A 12 24.42 10.05 13.94
N PRO A 13 24.80 8.76 13.82
CA PRO A 13 24.88 7.97 12.59
C PRO A 13 23.58 7.25 12.17
N ALA A 14 22.48 7.42 12.91
CA ALA A 14 21.22 6.71 12.66
C ALA A 14 20.50 7.20 11.40
N LYS A 15 19.92 6.25 10.68
CA LYS A 15 19.14 6.48 9.47
C LYS A 15 17.65 6.65 9.76
N ALA A 16 16.88 6.98 8.73
CA ALA A 16 15.44 7.18 8.85
C ALA A 16 14.69 5.87 9.17
N ASP A 17 15.13 4.75 8.59
CA ASP A 17 14.61 3.41 8.87
C ASP A 17 14.83 3.03 10.35
N ASP A 18 16.01 3.33 10.91
CA ASP A 18 16.28 3.12 12.34
C ASP A 18 15.28 3.90 13.22
N LEU A 19 15.06 5.17 12.89
CA LEU A 19 14.11 6.02 13.61
C LEU A 19 12.68 5.50 13.49
N ILE A 20 12.25 5.12 12.29
CA ILE A 20 10.88 4.61 12.08
C ILE A 20 10.67 3.32 12.88
N ARG A 21 11.63 2.39 12.90
CA ARG A 21 11.54 1.15 13.69
C ARG A 21 11.35 1.47 15.18
N ALA A 22 12.19 2.35 15.74
CA ALA A 22 12.08 2.76 17.13
C ALA A 22 10.72 3.43 17.46
N LEU A 23 10.18 4.23 16.54
CA LEU A 23 8.87 4.87 16.71
C LEU A 23 7.73 3.85 16.68
N VAL A 24 7.79 2.88 15.76
CA VAL A 24 6.79 1.81 15.70
C VAL A 24 6.82 0.99 16.98
N GLU A 25 8.01 0.61 17.45
CA GLU A 25 8.17 -0.10 18.72
C GLU A 25 7.56 0.69 19.89
N GLU A 26 7.92 1.96 20.06
CA GLU A 26 7.41 2.82 21.13
C GLU A 26 5.88 2.95 21.10
N LEU A 27 5.30 3.19 19.92
CA LEU A 27 3.86 3.39 19.78
C LEU A 27 3.08 2.09 19.94
N MET A 28 3.65 0.97 19.50
CA MET A 28 3.02 -0.35 19.67
C MET A 28 3.06 -0.81 21.13
N ASP A 29 4.15 -0.53 21.85
CA ASP A 29 4.24 -0.78 23.30
C ASP A 29 3.21 0.02 24.11
N ARG A 30 2.74 1.14 23.54
CA ARG A 30 1.68 1.98 24.11
C ARG A 30 0.26 1.57 23.67
N ASP A 31 0.13 0.45 22.95
CA ASP A 31 -1.13 -0.08 22.40
C ASP A 31 -1.87 0.93 21.48
N GLU A 32 -1.11 1.77 20.76
CA GLU A 32 -1.68 2.72 19.80
C GLU A 32 -1.86 2.07 18.43
N ARG A 33 -2.92 2.40 17.69
CA ARG A 33 -3.03 1.94 16.30
C ARG A 33 -2.15 2.79 15.39
N VAL A 34 -1.15 2.16 14.77
CA VAL A 34 -0.17 2.82 13.91
C VAL A 34 -0.32 2.32 12.48
N THR A 35 -0.34 3.25 11.53
CA THR A 35 -0.17 2.94 10.11
C THR A 35 1.18 3.47 9.63
N VAL A 36 2.02 2.58 9.11
CA VAL A 36 3.32 2.95 8.53
C VAL A 36 3.18 3.04 7.02
N VAL A 37 3.50 4.21 6.48
CA VAL A 37 3.57 4.45 5.03
C VAL A 37 5.02 4.47 4.61
N THR A 38 5.43 3.53 3.75
CA THR A 38 6.82 3.44 3.27
C THR A 38 6.90 2.74 1.91
N SER A 39 7.93 3.06 1.13
CA SER A 39 8.35 2.28 -0.05
C SER A 39 9.41 1.22 0.28
N ASP A 40 10.01 1.31 1.47
CA ASP A 40 11.02 0.36 1.93
C ASP A 40 10.37 -0.93 2.47
N LEU A 41 10.68 -2.05 1.82
CA LEU A 41 10.13 -3.36 2.17
C LEU A 41 10.61 -3.89 3.53
N GLU A 42 11.81 -3.54 3.97
CA GLU A 42 12.32 -4.00 5.27
C GLU A 42 11.60 -3.30 6.42
N VAL A 43 11.39 -1.98 6.28
CA VAL A 43 10.61 -1.19 7.23
C VAL A 43 9.16 -1.69 7.29
N ALA A 44 8.55 -1.90 6.12
CA ALA A 44 7.20 -2.46 6.01
C ALA A 44 7.09 -3.85 6.67
N ARG A 45 8.07 -4.74 6.45
CA ARG A 45 8.09 -6.08 7.04
C ARG A 45 8.21 -6.00 8.57
N HIS A 46 9.11 -5.16 9.07
CA HIS A 46 9.29 -4.96 10.51
C HIS A 46 8.00 -4.41 11.15
N ALA A 47 7.40 -3.38 10.57
CA ALA A 47 6.15 -2.80 11.08
C ALA A 47 5.00 -3.83 11.13
N ARG A 48 4.82 -4.63 10.06
CA ARG A 48 3.83 -5.71 10.06
C ARG A 48 4.10 -6.77 11.13
N ALA A 49 5.37 -7.13 11.35
CA ALA A 49 5.73 -8.10 12.38
C ALA A 49 5.38 -7.62 13.79
N MET A 50 5.37 -6.30 14.01
CA MET A 50 4.95 -5.66 15.26
C MET A 50 3.43 -5.47 15.39
N GLY A 51 2.65 -5.78 14.33
CA GLY A 51 1.20 -5.63 14.33
C GLY A 51 0.68 -4.28 13.85
N ALA A 52 1.57 -3.41 13.31
CA ALA A 52 1.14 -2.15 12.69
C ALA A 52 0.49 -2.38 11.32
N ASP A 53 -0.44 -1.51 10.96
CA ASP A 53 -0.96 -1.42 9.59
C ASP A 53 0.14 -0.87 8.66
N VAL A 54 0.18 -1.34 7.41
CA VAL A 54 1.18 -0.89 6.45
C VAL A 54 0.57 -0.56 5.11
N ALA A 55 0.87 0.64 4.62
CA ALA A 55 0.52 1.11 3.28
C ALA A 55 1.78 1.41 2.46
N LEU A 56 1.73 1.09 1.16
CA LEU A 56 2.80 1.47 0.23
C LEU A 56 2.71 2.96 -0.08
N ALA A 57 3.87 3.62 -0.18
CA ALA A 57 3.96 5.05 -0.41
C ALA A 57 3.15 5.51 -1.64
N ASP A 58 3.26 4.83 -2.78
CA ASP A 58 2.56 5.24 -4.01
C ASP A 58 1.04 5.13 -3.89
N LEU A 59 0.54 4.09 -3.21
CA LEU A 59 -0.88 3.91 -2.96
C LEU A 59 -1.41 4.96 -1.99
N PHE A 60 -0.64 5.28 -0.96
CA PHE A 60 -0.97 6.35 -0.02
C PHE A 60 -0.99 7.71 -0.72
N LEU A 61 0.01 8.01 -1.55
CA LEU A 61 0.06 9.22 -2.35
C LEU A 61 -1.16 9.34 -3.28
N THR A 62 -1.56 8.24 -3.92
CA THR A 62 -2.78 8.21 -4.74
C THR A 62 -4.02 8.54 -3.91
N SER A 63 -4.12 7.99 -2.69
CA SER A 63 -5.26 8.22 -1.80
C SER A 63 -5.37 9.64 -1.26
N ILE A 64 -4.26 10.38 -1.16
CA ILE A 64 -4.27 11.78 -0.70
C ILE A 64 -4.43 12.78 -1.86
N VAL A 65 -3.96 12.43 -3.07
CA VAL A 65 -4.00 13.31 -4.25
C VAL A 65 -5.35 13.22 -4.97
N SER A 66 -6.02 12.07 -4.92
CA SER A 66 -7.43 11.97 -5.27
C SER A 66 -8.24 12.37 -4.04
N PRO A 67 -8.75 13.61 -3.93
CA PRO A 67 -9.79 13.87 -2.95
C PRO A 67 -10.89 12.86 -3.21
N ALA A 68 -11.26 12.08 -2.19
CA ALA A 68 -12.48 11.31 -2.24
C ALA A 68 -13.56 12.24 -2.77
N ALA A 69 -14.21 11.86 -3.86
CA ALA A 69 -15.42 12.51 -4.30
C ALA A 69 -16.42 12.32 -3.15
N ASP A 70 -16.51 13.29 -2.25
CA ASP A 70 -17.59 13.37 -1.30
C ASP A 70 -18.90 13.44 -2.12
N ASP A 71 -19.79 12.47 -1.88
CA ASP A 71 -21.22 12.47 -2.20
C ASP A 71 -21.73 12.36 -3.65
N ALA A 72 -21.14 11.53 -4.52
CA ALA A 72 -21.90 11.06 -5.69
C ALA A 72 -21.46 9.70 -6.26
N THR A 73 -22.38 8.74 -6.23
CA THR A 73 -22.53 7.59 -7.16
C THR A 73 -21.78 6.29 -6.79
N PRO A 74 -22.45 5.12 -6.80
CA PRO A 74 -21.79 3.83 -6.64
C PRO A 74 -20.95 3.51 -7.89
N GLU A 75 -19.65 3.75 -7.82
CA GLU A 75 -18.72 3.57 -8.94
C GLU A 75 -18.03 2.19 -8.98
N LYS A 76 -18.71 1.16 -8.47
CA LYS A 76 -18.38 -0.23 -8.77
C LYS A 76 -19.67 -0.99 -9.04
N PRO A 77 -19.82 -1.67 -10.19
CA PRO A 77 -20.97 -2.55 -10.38
C PRO A 77 -20.96 -3.57 -9.24
N ALA A 78 -22.05 -3.60 -8.45
CA ALA A 78 -22.16 -4.42 -7.24
C ALA A 78 -22.05 -5.93 -7.52
N THR A 79 -22.15 -6.34 -8.78
CA THR A 79 -21.99 -7.72 -9.22
C THR A 79 -21.31 -7.74 -10.58
N VAL A 80 -20.08 -8.26 -10.63
CA VAL A 80 -19.45 -8.64 -11.90
C VAL A 80 -20.18 -9.88 -12.42
N SER A 81 -20.65 -9.84 -13.65
CA SER A 81 -21.36 -10.98 -14.23
C SER A 81 -20.39 -12.12 -14.54
N ARG A 82 -20.88 -13.36 -14.51
CA ARG A 82 -20.08 -14.55 -14.85
C ARG A 82 -19.46 -14.46 -16.25
N ARG A 83 -20.19 -13.83 -17.18
CA ARG A 83 -19.73 -13.59 -18.55
C ARG A 83 -18.54 -12.65 -18.61
N GLU A 84 -18.58 -11.55 -17.86
CA GLU A 84 -17.42 -10.66 -17.78
C GLU A 84 -16.21 -11.41 -17.23
N LEU A 85 -16.36 -12.18 -16.14
CA LEU A 85 -15.25 -12.98 -15.58
C LEU A 85 -14.65 -13.96 -16.61
N GLU A 86 -15.47 -14.57 -17.46
CA GLU A 86 -15.01 -15.45 -18.54
C GLU A 86 -14.23 -14.66 -19.62
N GLU A 87 -14.73 -13.48 -20.01
CA GLU A 87 -14.04 -12.59 -20.97
C GLU A 87 -12.68 -12.10 -20.43
N TRP A 88 -12.61 -11.76 -19.13
CA TRP A 88 -11.35 -11.44 -18.47
C TRP A 88 -10.39 -12.63 -18.42
N ALA A 89 -10.89 -13.83 -18.09
CA ALA A 89 -10.07 -15.04 -18.04
C ALA A 89 -9.47 -15.42 -19.40
N ASP A 90 -10.16 -15.11 -20.49
CA ASP A 90 -9.67 -15.38 -21.85
C ASP A 90 -8.58 -14.40 -22.28
N LEU A 91 -8.69 -13.12 -21.92
CA LEU A 91 -7.64 -12.13 -22.16
C LEU A 91 -6.31 -12.48 -21.48
N PHE A 92 -6.37 -12.97 -20.22
CA PHE A 92 -5.16 -13.38 -19.50
C PHE A 92 -4.57 -14.70 -20.00
N ARG A 93 -5.41 -15.66 -20.42
CA ARG A 93 -4.95 -16.93 -21.00
C ARG A 93 -4.28 -16.74 -22.36
N ASN A 94 -4.78 -15.82 -23.17
CA ASN A 94 -4.16 -15.52 -24.47
C ASN A 94 -2.79 -14.85 -24.29
N ARG A 95 -2.65 -13.90 -23.35
CA ARG A 95 -1.35 -13.28 -23.07
C ARG A 95 -0.29 -14.27 -22.57
N ALA A 96 -0.68 -15.28 -21.79
CA ALA A 96 0.23 -16.33 -21.35
C ALA A 96 0.70 -17.23 -22.51
N ARG A 97 -0.18 -17.49 -23.49
CA ARG A 97 0.16 -18.27 -24.69
C ARG A 97 1.05 -17.49 -25.67
N ASP A 98 0.84 -16.19 -25.77
CA ASP A 98 1.69 -15.31 -26.59
C ASP A 98 3.12 -15.23 -26.02
N ALA A 99 3.29 -15.32 -24.70
CA ALA A 99 4.60 -15.36 -24.04
C ALA A 99 5.32 -16.71 -24.13
N GLU A 100 4.60 -17.81 -24.37
CA GLU A 100 5.15 -19.17 -24.48
C GLU A 100 5.46 -19.56 -25.94
N SER A 101 5.08 -18.72 -26.91
CA SER A 101 5.26 -18.96 -28.35
C SER A 101 6.44 -18.19 -28.95
N ASP A 102 7.26 -17.52 -28.14
CA ASP A 102 8.48 -16.84 -28.59
C ASP A 102 9.73 -17.67 -28.20
N PRO A 103 10.24 -18.56 -29.08
CA PRO A 103 11.40 -19.39 -28.76
C PRO A 103 12.76 -18.66 -28.84
N ASP A 104 12.82 -17.32 -28.96
CA ASP A 104 14.07 -16.55 -29.06
C ASP A 104 14.06 -15.23 -28.23
N ALA A 105 13.80 -15.33 -26.92
CA ALA A 105 14.07 -14.26 -25.93
C ALA A 105 15.20 -14.64 -24.96
#